data_AF-A0A506Y1N0-F1
#
_entry.id   AF-A0A506Y1N0-F1
#
_cell.length_a   1.000
_cell.length_b   1.000
_cell.length_c   1.000
_cell.angle_alpha   90.00
_cell.angle_beta   90.00
_cell.angle_gamma   90.00
#
_symmetry.space_group_name_H-M   'P 1'
#
loop_
_entity.id
_entity.type
_entity.pdbx_description
1 polymer ?
#
loop_
_entity_poly.entity_id
_entity_poly.type
_entity_poly.pdbx_seq_one_letter_code
_entity_poly.pdbx_strand_id
1 'polypeptide(L)'
;MSRGFGEYEVSTRGVPIDAVGYIRAVVAERVAEVVAARYADLTLPLLRVDLSVSGLRSAGVAVEWHDGDPRILGAIPMDSDVVIAEVPLTS
;
A
#
# COMPACT_ATOMS: atom_id res chain seq x y z
N MET A 1 -3.83 22.10 -5.30
CA MET A 1 -5.03 21.43 -4.76
C MET A 1 -4.57 20.57 -3.59
N SER A 2 -5.12 20.76 -2.40
CA SER A 2 -4.82 19.90 -1.25
C SER A 2 -5.37 18.51 -1.54
N ARG A 3 -4.51 17.50 -1.58
CA ARG A 3 -4.90 16.09 -1.67
C ARG A 3 -5.73 15.81 -0.41
N GLY A 4 -7.06 15.70 -0.57
CA GLY A 4 -7.92 15.26 0.51
C GLY A 4 -7.34 13.96 1.04
N PHE A 5 -7.10 13.89 2.35
CA PHE A 5 -6.77 12.64 3.03
C PHE A 5 -7.86 11.65 2.61
N GLY A 6 -7.53 10.75 1.68
CA GLY A 6 -8.46 9.69 1.29
C GLY A 6 -8.80 8.95 2.56
N GLU A 7 -10.09 8.78 2.83
CA GLU A 7 -10.58 8.11 4.03
C GLU A 7 -9.78 6.82 4.24
N TYR A 8 -8.86 6.87 5.21
CA TYR A 8 -7.92 5.81 5.59
C TYR A 8 -8.65 4.53 6.07
N GLU A 9 -9.99 4.59 6.16
CA GLU A 9 -10.88 3.61 6.74
C GLU A 9 -11.18 2.42 5.80
N VAL A 10 -11.28 2.65 4.48
CA VAL A 10 -11.72 1.58 3.55
C VAL A 10 -10.56 0.66 3.13
N SER A 11 -9.37 1.20 2.89
CA SER A 11 -8.20 0.44 2.39
C SER A 11 -7.61 -0.51 3.44
N THR A 12 -7.76 -0.19 4.72
CA THR A 12 -7.29 -1.03 5.84
C THR A 12 -8.39 -1.93 6.42
N ARG A 13 -9.63 -1.85 5.91
CA ARG A 13 -10.86 -2.35 6.57
C ARG A 13 -10.97 -1.85 8.03
N GLY A 14 -10.62 -0.59 8.27
CA GLY A 14 -10.71 0.07 9.58
C GLY A 14 -9.57 -0.25 10.55
N VAL A 15 -8.44 -0.82 10.09
CA VAL A 15 -7.32 -1.13 10.97
C VAL A 15 -6.22 -0.07 10.85
N PRO A 16 -6.08 0.84 11.84
CA PRO A 16 -5.06 1.88 11.79
C PRO A 16 -3.65 1.28 11.88
N ILE A 17 -2.66 2.00 11.33
CA ILE A 17 -1.25 1.61 11.44
C ILE A 17 -0.82 1.42 12.90
N ASP A 18 -1.38 2.24 13.81
CA ASP A 18 -1.16 2.16 15.27
C ASP A 18 -1.64 0.83 15.88
N ALA A 19 -2.54 0.10 15.21
CA ALA A 19 -3.06 -1.19 15.66
C ALA A 19 -2.33 -2.40 15.06
N VAL A 20 -1.71 -2.28 13.88
CA VAL A 20 -0.99 -3.39 13.21
C VAL A 20 0.53 -3.25 13.34
N GLY A 21 1.02 -2.03 13.52
CA GLY A 21 2.44 -1.68 13.56
C GLY A 21 3.10 -1.57 12.18
N TYR A 22 2.40 -1.89 11.10
CA TYR A 22 2.94 -1.84 9.73
C TYR A 22 1.86 -1.78 8.65
N ILE A 23 2.24 -1.24 7.48
CA ILE A 23 1.43 -1.30 6.25
C ILE A 23 1.76 -2.60 5.50
N ARG A 24 0.71 -3.33 5.11
CA ARG A 24 0.81 -4.52 4.27
C ARG A 24 0.98 -4.11 2.82
N ALA A 25 2.04 -4.60 2.20
CA ALA A 25 2.23 -4.54 0.77
C ALA A 25 2.45 -5.97 0.23
N VAL A 26 2.43 -6.09 -1.09
CA VAL A 26 2.51 -7.37 -1.79
C VAL A 26 3.39 -7.18 -3.01
N VAL A 27 4.14 -8.22 -3.38
CA VAL A 27 4.95 -8.22 -4.61
C VAL A 27 4.05 -8.21 -5.85
N ALA A 28 4.57 -7.67 -6.96
CA ALA A 28 3.77 -7.40 -8.16
C ALA A 28 3.01 -8.63 -8.69
N GLU A 29 3.63 -9.81 -8.58
CA GLU A 29 3.12 -11.09 -9.07
C GLU A 29 1.85 -11.55 -8.32
N ARG A 30 1.68 -11.10 -7.07
CA ARG A 30 0.59 -11.52 -6.18
C ARG A 30 -0.56 -10.51 -6.10
N VAL A 31 -0.47 -9.39 -6.82
CA VAL A 31 -1.51 -8.35 -6.82
C VAL A 31 -2.87 -8.92 -7.22
N ALA A 32 -2.94 -9.71 -8.30
CA ALA A 32 -4.20 -10.29 -8.78
C ALA A 32 -4.85 -11.23 -7.74
N GLU A 33 -4.04 -12.07 -7.09
CA GLU A 33 -4.47 -12.97 -6.00
C GLU A 33 -5.06 -12.17 -4.83
N VAL A 34 -4.35 -11.13 -4.37
CA VAL A 34 -4.79 -10.31 -3.23
C VAL A 34 -6.07 -9.53 -3.56
N VAL A 35 -6.17 -8.97 -4.77
CA VAL A 35 -7.38 -8.26 -5.22
C VAL A 35 -8.59 -9.19 -5.21
N ALA A 36 -8.47 -10.37 -5.81
CA ALA A 36 -9.55 -11.35 -5.82
C ALA A 36 -9.91 -11.86 -4.41
N ALA A 37 -8.93 -12.09 -3.54
CA ALA A 37 -9.17 -12.66 -2.22
C ALA A 37 -9.67 -11.65 -1.18
N ARG A 38 -9.28 -10.37 -1.28
CA ARG A 38 -9.50 -9.36 -0.22
C ARG A 38 -10.38 -8.19 -0.62
N TYR A 39 -10.56 -7.96 -1.92
CA TYR A 39 -11.24 -6.79 -2.43
C TYR A 39 -12.32 -7.11 -3.48
N ALA A 40 -12.62 -8.39 -3.74
CA ALA A 40 -13.67 -8.79 -4.70
C ALA A 40 -15.08 -8.34 -4.29
N ASP A 41 -15.29 -8.04 -3.01
CA ASP A 41 -16.54 -7.51 -2.46
C ASP A 41 -16.66 -5.98 -2.53
N LEU A 42 -15.59 -5.27 -2.94
CA LEU A 42 -15.61 -3.82 -3.02
C LEU A 42 -16.24 -3.33 -4.32
N THR A 43 -17.17 -2.39 -4.18
CA THR A 43 -17.78 -1.66 -5.29
C THR A 43 -17.07 -0.35 -5.61
N LEU A 44 -16.03 -0.01 -4.84
CA LEU A 44 -15.26 1.22 -4.99
C LEU A 44 -14.08 0.99 -5.95
N PRO A 45 -13.73 1.97 -6.80
CA PRO A 45 -12.54 1.89 -7.63
C PRO A 45 -11.28 1.68 -6.78
N LEU A 46 -10.43 0.75 -7.19
CA LEU A 46 -9.17 0.46 -6.52
C LEU A 46 -8.00 1.15 -7.22
N LEU A 47 -7.03 1.60 -6.43
CA LEU A 47 -5.78 2.17 -6.91
C LEU A 47 -4.62 1.30 -6.45
N ARG A 48 -3.82 0.79 -7.39
CA ARG A 48 -2.52 0.16 -7.10
C ARG A 48 -1.47 1.25 -6.99
N VAL A 49 -0.74 1.26 -5.88
CA VAL A 49 0.38 2.17 -5.66
C VAL A 49 1.65 1.34 -5.66
N ASP A 50 2.51 1.57 -6.66
CA ASP A 50 3.78 0.88 -6.77
C ASP A 50 4.84 1.68 -5.98
N LEU A 51 5.58 1.00 -5.11
CA LEU A 51 6.54 1.62 -4.19
C LEU A 51 7.97 1.15 -4.46
N SER A 52 8.91 2.08 -4.37
CA SER A 52 10.34 1.81 -4.39
C SER A 52 10.84 1.38 -3.01
N VAL A 53 11.30 0.14 -2.87
CA VAL A 53 11.88 -0.35 -1.61
C VAL A 53 13.15 0.43 -1.25
N SER A 54 13.98 0.77 -2.23
CA SER A 54 15.16 1.61 -1.99
C SER A 54 14.78 3.04 -1.62
N GLY A 55 13.74 3.59 -2.26
CA GLY A 55 13.19 4.91 -1.93
C GLY A 55 12.70 4.99 -0.49
N LEU A 56 11.90 4.01 -0.05
CA LEU A 56 11.42 3.91 1.33
C LEU A 56 12.59 3.88 2.32
N ARG A 57 13.60 3.04 2.07
CA ARG A 57 14.78 2.93 2.94
C ARG A 57 15.57 4.24 3.00
N SER A 58 15.76 4.92 1.86
CA SER A 58 16.44 6.22 1.81
C SER A 58 15.67 7.31 2.56
N ALA A 59 14.33 7.22 2.60
CA ALA A 59 13.47 8.09 3.37
C ALA A 59 13.38 7.70 4.87
N GLY A 60 14.15 6.71 5.31
CA GLY A 60 14.17 6.26 6.71
C GLY A 60 13.02 5.32 7.09
N VAL A 61 12.27 4.79 6.11
CA VAL A 61 11.18 3.85 6.34
C VAL A 61 11.69 2.41 6.20
N ALA A 62 11.62 1.64 7.28
CA ALA A 62 12.05 0.24 7.27
C ALA A 62 11.05 -0.64 6.51
N VAL A 63 11.59 -1.59 5.74
CA VAL A 63 10.83 -2.61 5.03
C VAL A 63 11.37 -3.97 5.44
N GLU A 64 10.55 -4.71 6.19
CA GLU A 64 10.82 -6.09 6.59
C GLU A 64 10.07 -7.05 5.66
N TRP A 65 10.62 -8.25 5.46
CA TRP A 65 10.02 -9.27 4.62
C TRP A 65 9.55 -10.43 5.49
N HIS A 66 8.32 -10.88 5.28
CA HIS A 66 7.73 -12.00 5.99
C HIS A 66 6.97 -12.88 5.02
N ASP A 67 7.38 -14.15 4.91
CA ASP A 67 6.81 -15.12 3.96
C ASP A 67 6.74 -14.61 2.51
N GLY A 68 7.71 -13.78 2.10
CA GLY A 68 7.76 -13.20 0.76
C GLY A 68 6.94 -11.91 0.56
N ASP A 69 6.21 -11.46 1.57
CA ASP A 69 5.47 -10.19 1.54
C ASP A 69 6.17 -9.09 2.35
N PRO A 70 6.24 -7.85 1.82
CA PRO A 70 6.81 -6.71 2.54
C PRO A 70 5.88 -6.14 3.62
N ARG A 71 6.46 -5.81 4.76
CA ARG A 71 5.90 -5.04 5.87
C ARG A 71 6.60 -3.69 5.93
N ILE A 72 5.86 -2.61 5.70
CA ILE A 72 6.39 -1.25 5.72
C ILE A 72 6.15 -0.66 7.12
N LEU A 73 7.21 -0.40 7.86
CA LEU A 73 7.17 -0.04 9.29
C LEU A 73 7.11 1.47 9.52
N GLY A 74 6.23 2.16 8.79
CA GLY A 74 6.07 3.61 8.92
C GLY A 74 5.15 4.19 7.86
N ALA A 75 4.90 5.48 7.96
CA ALA A 75 4.16 6.22 6.95
C ALA A 75 4.90 6.18 5.60
N ILE A 76 4.15 6.17 4.50
CA ILE A 76 4.70 6.24 3.14
C ILE A 76 4.85 7.71 2.75
N PRO A 77 6.09 8.22 2.53
CA PRO A 77 6.28 9.55 1.96
C PRO A 77 5.72 9.61 0.54
N MET A 78 5.03 10.69 0.19
CA MET A 78 4.41 10.88 -1.13
C MET A 78 5.37 11.52 -2.14
N ASP A 79 6.65 11.21 -2.01
CA ASP A 79 7.72 11.69 -2.89
C ASP A 79 7.88 10.73 -4.07
N SER A 80 8.28 11.26 -5.24
CA SER A 80 8.44 10.47 -6.47
C SER A 80 9.51 9.38 -6.38
N ASP A 81 10.45 9.52 -5.45
CA ASP A 81 11.48 8.50 -5.21
C ASP A 81 10.92 7.30 -4.43
N VAL A 82 9.78 7.47 -3.76
CA VAL A 82 9.08 6.44 -2.98
C VAL A 82 7.88 5.89 -3.77
N VAL A 83 6.97 6.76 -4.20
CA VAL A 83 5.78 6.39 -4.98
C VAL A 83 6.12 6.48 -6.47
N ILE A 84 6.37 5.34 -7.08
CA ILE A 84 6.86 5.27 -8.46
C ILE A 84 5.74 5.18 -9.50
N ALA A 85 4.56 4.68 -9.11
CA ALA A 85 3.38 4.71 -9.96
C ALA A 85 2.08 4.64 -9.15
N GLU A 86 1.04 5.23 -9.71
CA GLU A 86 -0.34 5.09 -9.27
C GLU A 86 -1.17 4.60 -10.45
N VAL A 87 -1.68 3.37 -10.36
CA VAL A 87 -2.34 2.68 -11.46
C VAL A 87 -3.76 2.29 -11.02
N PRO A 88 -4.81 2.85 -11.64
CA PRO A 88 -6.17 2.39 -11.42
C PRO A 88 -6.30 0.91 -11.75
N LEU A 89 -6.86 0.13 -10.83
CA LEU A 89 -7.20 -1.26 -11.10
C LEU A 89 -8.62 -1.29 -11.68
N THR A 90 -8.70 -1.71 -12.94
CA THR A 90 -9.98 -2.00 -13.59
C THR A 90 -10.31 -3.46 -13.33
N SER A 91 -11.37 -3.70 -12.55
CA SER A 91 -12.04 -5.00 -12.42
C SER A 91 -12.84 -5.33 -13.67
#